data_AF-V6JQX5-F1
#
_entry.id   AF-V6JQX5-F1
#
_cell.length_a   1.000
_cell.length_b   1.000
_cell.length_c   1.000
_cell.angle_alpha   90.00
_cell.angle_beta   90.00
_cell.angle_gamma   90.00
#
_symmetry.space_group_name_H-M   'P 1'
#
loop_
_entity.id
_entity.type
_entity.pdbx_description
1 polymer ?
#
loop_
_entity_poly.entity_id
_entity_poly.type
_entity_poly.pdbx_seq_one_letter_code
_entity_poly.pdbx_strand_id
1 'polypeptide(L)'
;MTAHTPALISALAAKARTAAHPGRTGDAHCACGSTPLADRPDATVVRHAESVAKAHAPGTDPDELTLRLATAARLPDVFLPPLTPAPTPLQDRLVTFWPYGAPVDPDAPDAAPWEATASLLARLHQTAPFDGLPP
;
A
#
# COMPACT_ATOMS: atom_id res chain seq x y z
N MET A 1 20.81 -8.64 -3.81
CA MET A 1 19.84 -7.78 -3.11
C MET A 1 20.48 -6.42 -2.92
N THR A 2 20.21 -5.45 -3.78
CA THR A 2 20.53 -4.05 -3.46
C THR A 2 19.37 -3.51 -2.64
N ALA A 3 19.56 -3.44 -1.32
CA ALA A 3 18.68 -2.68 -0.43
C ALA A 3 18.67 -1.21 -0.87
N HIS A 4 17.54 -0.52 -0.72
CA HIS A 4 17.42 0.85 -1.20
C HIS A 4 18.13 1.77 -0.24
N THR A 5 18.53 2.94 -0.73
CA THR A 5 19.25 3.91 0.09
C THR A 5 18.43 4.24 1.35
N PRO A 6 19.05 4.33 2.54
CA PRO A 6 18.38 4.76 3.78
C PRO A 6 17.56 6.05 3.65
N ALA A 7 17.93 6.91 2.69
CA ALA A 7 17.21 8.11 2.30
C ALA A 7 15.79 7.84 1.77
N LEU A 8 15.58 6.80 0.96
CA LEU A 8 14.25 6.45 0.46
C LEU A 8 13.35 5.98 1.59
N ILE A 9 13.84 5.10 2.46
CA ILE A 9 13.08 4.62 3.62
C ILE A 9 12.67 5.79 4.51
N SER A 10 13.58 6.73 4.76
CA SER A 10 13.32 7.92 5.58
C SER A 10 12.27 8.83 4.93
N ALA A 11 12.36 9.06 3.62
CA ALA A 11 11.39 9.87 2.88
C ALA A 11 10.01 9.20 2.81
N LEU A 12 9.97 7.87 2.63
CA LEU A 12 8.73 7.09 2.64
C LEU A 12 8.08 7.09 4.03
N ALA A 13 8.88 7.03 5.10
CA ALA A 13 8.40 7.16 6.47
C ALA A 13 7.75 8.53 6.73
N ALA A 14 8.31 9.62 6.18
CA ALA A 14 7.72 10.95 6.27
C ALA A 14 6.36 11.00 5.55
N LYS A 15 6.25 10.41 4.35
CA LYS A 15 4.98 10.30 3.63
C LYS A 15 3.94 9.47 4.39
N ALA A 16 4.34 8.35 4.98
CA ALA A 16 3.46 7.52 5.82
C ALA A 16 2.92 8.30 7.04
N ARG A 17 3.76 9.12 7.68
CA ARG A 17 3.36 10.00 8.79
C ARG A 17 2.30 11.01 8.36
N THR A 18 2.49 11.67 7.21
CA THR A 18 1.50 12.61 6.68
C THR A 18 0.16 11.91 6.42
N ALA A 19 0.17 10.71 5.84
CA ALA A 19 -1.03 9.93 5.59
C ALA A 19 -1.75 9.48 6.88
N ALA A 20 -1.01 9.16 7.94
CA ALA A 20 -1.57 8.75 9.23
C ALA A 20 -2.23 9.91 10.01
N HIS A 21 -1.88 11.15 9.69
CA HIS A 21 -2.30 12.33 10.44
C HIS A 21 -2.84 13.44 9.52
N PRO A 22 -3.95 13.20 8.81
CA PRO A 22 -4.55 14.20 7.94
C PRO A 22 -4.98 15.43 8.74
N GLY A 23 -4.66 16.62 8.23
CA GLY A 23 -5.03 17.89 8.86
C GLY A 23 -4.15 18.35 10.03
N ARG A 24 -3.12 17.58 10.42
CA ARG A 24 -2.13 18.04 11.40
C ARG A 24 -1.14 18.99 10.72
N THR A 25 -1.37 20.29 10.83
CA THR A 25 -0.45 21.33 10.34
C THR A 25 0.57 21.68 11.43
N GLY A 26 1.84 21.33 11.23
CA GLY A 26 2.97 21.74 12.09
C GLY A 26 3.84 20.60 12.60
N ASP A 27 5.02 20.94 13.12
CA ASP A 27 6.09 20.02 13.56
C ASP A 27 5.79 19.30 14.88
N ALA A 28 4.53 19.18 15.27
CA ALA A 28 4.16 18.43 16.47
C ALA A 28 4.50 16.94 16.24
N HIS A 29 5.61 16.51 16.83
CA HIS A 29 6.09 15.15 16.74
C HIS A 29 5.03 14.21 17.36
N CYS A 30 4.55 13.24 16.59
CA CYS A 30 3.78 12.15 17.15
C CYS A 30 4.73 11.15 17.84
N ALA A 31 4.25 10.47 18.88
CA ALA A 31 5.00 9.39 19.53
C ALA A 31 5.08 8.11 18.67
N CYS A 32 4.37 8.06 17.53
CA CYS A 32 4.36 6.90 16.64
C CYS A 32 5.72 6.71 15.95
N GLY A 33 6.25 5.50 16.03
CA GLY A 33 7.42 5.09 15.25
C GLY A 33 7.07 4.79 13.78
N SER A 34 8.08 4.80 12.93
CA SER A 34 8.00 4.25 11.57
C SER A 34 8.86 3.00 11.47
N THR A 35 8.35 1.95 10.83
CA THR A 35 9.03 0.66 10.71
C THR A 35 8.98 0.18 9.26
N PRO A 36 10.13 -0.09 8.62
CA PRO A 36 10.16 -0.79 7.34
C PRO A 36 9.58 -2.19 7.51
N LEU A 37 8.58 -2.54 6.69
CA LEU A 37 8.00 -3.88 6.64
C LEU A 37 8.62 -4.74 5.54
N ALA A 38 9.07 -4.11 4.46
CA ALA A 38 9.79 -4.76 3.36
C ALA A 38 10.69 -3.75 2.65
N ASP A 39 11.86 -4.20 2.20
CA ASP A 39 12.75 -3.43 1.34
C ASP A 39 13.32 -4.32 0.25
N ARG A 40 12.76 -4.21 -0.96
CA ARG A 40 13.09 -5.04 -2.12
C ARG A 40 13.15 -4.19 -3.40
N PRO A 41 13.94 -4.57 -4.42
CA PRO A 41 14.10 -3.81 -5.69
C PRO A 41 12.78 -3.32 -6.29
N ASP A 42 11.79 -4.19 -6.29
CA ASP A 42 10.44 -4.02 -6.84
C ASP A 42 9.49 -3.23 -5.93
N ALA A 43 9.73 -3.19 -4.61
CA ALA A 43 8.91 -2.42 -3.68
C ALA A 43 9.58 -2.22 -2.31
N THR A 44 9.41 -1.02 -1.75
CA THR A 44 9.72 -0.71 -0.34
C THR A 44 8.42 -0.36 0.38
N VAL A 45 8.22 -0.90 1.58
CA VAL A 45 7.00 -0.73 2.38
C VAL A 45 7.37 -0.25 3.77
N VAL A 46 6.77 0.84 4.22
CA VAL A 46 6.97 1.40 5.57
C VAL A 46 5.61 1.58 6.25
N ARG A 47 5.52 1.12 7.49
CA ARG A 47 4.40 1.41 8.39
C ARG A 47 4.70 2.68 9.20
N HIS A 48 3.66 3.48 9.43
CA HIS A 48 3.62 4.51 10.46
C HIS A 48 2.22 4.52 11.09
N ALA A 49 2.12 4.26 12.40
CA ALA A 49 0.84 4.06 13.08
C ALA A 49 -0.05 3.05 12.32
N GLU A 50 -1.29 3.44 12.00
CA GLU A 50 -2.27 2.61 11.28
C GLU A 50 -2.23 2.82 9.74
N SER A 51 -1.13 3.37 9.22
CA SER A 51 -0.94 3.61 7.80
C SER A 51 0.30 2.91 7.27
N VAL A 52 0.21 2.47 6.01
CA VAL A 52 1.31 1.88 5.25
C VAL A 52 1.54 2.72 4.00
N ALA A 53 2.79 3.09 3.76
CA ALA A 53 3.22 3.64 2.48
C ALA A 53 4.01 2.58 1.72
N LYS A 54 3.62 2.32 0.47
CA LYS A 54 4.33 1.42 -0.46
C LYS A 54 4.89 2.25 -1.60
N ALA A 55 6.22 2.28 -1.72
CA ALA A 55 6.92 2.75 -2.90
C ALA A 55 7.02 1.59 -3.91
N HIS A 56 6.56 1.82 -5.13
CA HIS A 56 6.59 0.85 -6.23
C HIS A 56 7.94 0.86 -6.95
N ALA A 57 8.14 -0.04 -7.91
CA ALA A 57 9.34 -0.10 -8.73
C ALA A 57 9.53 1.21 -9.53
N PRO A 58 10.78 1.63 -9.83
CA PRO A 58 11.02 2.75 -10.72
C PRO A 58 10.44 2.42 -12.11
N GLY A 59 9.89 3.43 -12.78
CA GLY A 59 9.24 3.23 -14.08
C GLY A 59 7.87 2.54 -14.04
N THR A 60 7.27 2.35 -12.86
CA THR A 60 5.85 1.94 -12.75
C THR A 60 4.97 2.92 -13.51
N ASP A 61 4.11 2.41 -14.39
CA ASP A 61 3.17 3.21 -15.17
C ASP A 61 2.14 3.92 -14.24
N PRO A 62 2.04 5.25 -14.27
CA PRO A 62 1.14 6.00 -13.39
C PRO A 62 -0.34 5.79 -13.72
N ASP A 63 -0.70 5.60 -14.98
CA ASP A 63 -2.08 5.44 -15.42
C ASP A 63 -2.58 4.05 -15.05
N GLU A 64 -1.80 3.01 -15.30
CA GLU A 64 -2.15 1.65 -14.86
C GLU A 64 -2.23 1.55 -13.34
N LEU A 65 -1.31 2.20 -12.60
CA LEU A 65 -1.35 2.18 -11.14
C LEU A 65 -2.60 2.91 -10.61
N THR A 66 -2.98 4.02 -11.24
CA THR A 66 -4.21 4.74 -10.90
C THR A 66 -5.46 3.88 -11.14
N LEU A 67 -5.52 3.15 -12.26
CA LEU A 67 -6.60 2.20 -12.53
C LEU A 67 -6.70 1.10 -11.46
N ARG A 68 -5.56 0.53 -11.04
CA ARG A 68 -5.52 -0.48 -9.96
C ARG A 68 -6.04 0.07 -8.63
N LEU A 69 -5.68 1.30 -8.26
CA LEU A 69 -6.19 1.97 -7.06
C LEU A 69 -7.70 2.24 -7.15
N ALA A 70 -8.18 2.69 -8.31
CA ALA A 70 -9.60 2.92 -8.55
C ALA A 70 -10.41 1.61 -8.42
N THR A 71 -9.90 0.49 -8.95
CA THR A 71 -10.51 -0.83 -8.80
C THR A 71 -10.58 -1.23 -7.32
N ALA A 72 -9.49 -1.08 -6.56
CA ALA A 72 -9.48 -1.39 -5.13
C ALA A 72 -10.49 -0.53 -4.34
N ALA A 73 -10.61 0.75 -4.67
CA ALA A 73 -11.57 1.66 -4.03
C ALA A 73 -13.04 1.35 -4.39
N ARG A 74 -13.31 0.82 -5.59
CA ARG A 74 -14.67 0.48 -6.06
C ARG A 74 -15.18 -0.86 -5.53
N LEU A 75 -14.30 -1.70 -5.01
CA LEU A 75 -14.63 -3.03 -4.50
C LEU A 75 -14.18 -3.19 -3.03
N PRO A 76 -14.71 -2.38 -2.10
CA PRO A 76 -14.29 -2.40 -0.70
C PRO A 76 -14.61 -3.72 0.03
N ASP A 77 -15.55 -4.52 -0.50
CA ASP A 77 -15.89 -5.84 0.04
C ASP A 77 -14.94 -6.95 -0.42
N VAL A 78 -13.99 -6.62 -1.31
CA VAL A 78 -13.01 -7.57 -1.88
C VAL A 78 -11.58 -7.10 -1.62
N PHE A 79 -11.31 -5.82 -1.83
CA PHE A 79 -10.00 -5.20 -1.63
C PHE A 79 -10.03 -4.23 -0.46
N LEU A 80 -8.88 -4.11 0.20
CA LEU A 80 -8.67 -3.02 1.15
C LEU A 80 -8.70 -1.68 0.39
N PRO A 81 -9.56 -0.71 0.74
CA PRO A 81 -9.57 0.58 0.07
C PRO A 81 -8.27 1.35 0.35
N PRO A 82 -7.64 1.98 -0.66
CA PRO A 82 -6.48 2.82 -0.43
C PRO A 82 -6.89 4.10 0.32
N LEU A 83 -5.98 4.67 1.12
CA LEU A 83 -6.21 5.92 1.85
C LEU A 83 -6.28 7.13 0.91
N THR A 84 -5.67 7.04 -0.27
CA THR A 84 -5.72 8.06 -1.32
C THR A 84 -6.01 7.41 -2.68
N PRO A 85 -6.85 8.02 -3.53
CA PRO A 85 -7.25 7.42 -4.79
C PRO A 85 -6.19 7.46 -5.89
N ALA A 86 -5.13 8.27 -5.72
CA ALA A 86 -4.06 8.45 -6.70
C ALA A 86 -2.67 8.20 -6.09
N PRO A 87 -1.70 7.72 -6.88
CA PRO A 87 -0.33 7.58 -6.43
C PRO A 87 0.32 8.96 -6.27
N THR A 88 1.27 9.07 -5.35
CA THR A 88 2.07 10.29 -5.14
C THR A 88 3.52 10.04 -5.56
N PRO A 89 4.18 10.96 -6.30
CA PRO A 89 5.59 10.81 -6.61
C PRO A 89 6.48 10.92 -5.37
N LEU A 90 7.53 10.12 -5.33
CA LEU A 90 8.62 10.18 -4.36
C LEU A 90 9.92 9.77 -5.05
N GLN A 91 10.81 10.73 -5.30
CA GLN A 91 12.03 10.52 -6.06
C GLN A 91 11.70 9.97 -7.48
N ASP A 92 12.29 8.84 -7.87
CA ASP A 92 12.05 8.13 -9.13
C ASP A 92 10.90 7.11 -9.07
N ARG A 93 10.11 7.11 -7.98
CA ARG A 93 9.08 6.11 -7.68
C ARG A 93 7.71 6.72 -7.43
N LEU A 94 6.69 5.88 -7.57
CA LEU A 94 5.32 6.19 -7.16
C LEU A 94 5.02 5.55 -5.79
N VAL A 95 4.24 6.25 -4.96
CA VAL A 95 3.85 5.82 -3.61
C VAL A 95 2.34 5.71 -3.49
N THR A 96 1.89 4.66 -2.82
CA THR A 96 0.47 4.42 -2.48
C THR A 96 0.31 4.23 -0.98
N PHE A 97 -0.86 4.62 -0.45
CA PHE A 97 -1.13 4.62 0.98
C PHE A 97 -2.31 3.71 1.33
N TRP A 98 -2.16 2.91 2.38
CA TRP A 98 -3.11 1.87 2.76
C TRP A 98 -3.32 1.86 4.27
N PRO A 99 -4.52 1.47 4.76
CA PRO A 99 -4.67 1.08 6.16
C PRO A 99 -3.71 -0.05 6.51
N TYR A 100 -3.15 -0.04 7.73
CA TYR A 100 -2.39 -1.18 8.22
C TYR A 100 -3.36 -2.28 8.68
N GLY A 101 -3.19 -3.49 8.15
CA GLY A 101 -3.96 -4.68 8.53
C GLY A 101 -3.12 -5.68 9.31
N ALA A 102 -3.74 -6.79 9.72
CA ALA A 102 -3.04 -7.92 10.32
C ALA A 102 -2.19 -8.65 9.25
N PRO A 103 -0.86 -8.74 9.39
CA PRO A 103 -0.03 -9.50 8.47
C PRO A 103 -0.32 -11.00 8.57
N VAL A 104 -0.21 -11.72 7.45
CA VAL A 104 -0.16 -13.19 7.45
C VAL A 104 1.26 -13.62 7.75
N ASP A 105 1.42 -14.54 8.70
CA ASP A 105 2.73 -15.10 9.06
C ASP A 105 3.15 -16.16 8.03
N PRO A 106 4.26 -15.95 7.28
CA PRO A 106 4.73 -16.92 6.30
C PRO A 106 5.21 -18.24 6.93
N ASP A 107 5.61 -18.22 8.21
CA ASP A 107 6.12 -19.41 8.92
C ASP A 107 5.00 -20.23 9.57
N ALA A 108 3.76 -19.76 9.51
CA ALA A 108 2.57 -20.44 10.03
C ALA A 108 1.45 -20.58 8.96
N PRO A 109 1.70 -21.29 7.85
CA PRO A 109 0.73 -21.40 6.75
C PRO A 109 -0.60 -22.02 7.16
N ASP A 110 -0.61 -22.91 8.15
CA ASP A 110 -1.84 -23.54 8.68
C ASP A 110 -2.73 -22.55 9.45
N ALA A 111 -2.17 -21.43 9.92
CA ALA A 111 -2.90 -20.36 10.59
C ALA A 111 -3.38 -19.27 9.61
N ALA A 112 -2.99 -19.35 8.33
CA ALA A 112 -3.41 -18.36 7.35
C ALA A 112 -4.92 -18.45 7.07
N PRO A 113 -5.60 -17.32 6.80
CA PRO A 113 -7.06 -17.26 6.69
C PRO A 113 -7.55 -17.73 5.30
N TRP A 114 -7.17 -18.95 4.90
CA TRP A 114 -7.41 -19.48 3.55
C TRP A 114 -8.88 -19.45 3.12
N GLU A 115 -9.80 -19.80 4.01
CA GLU A 115 -11.24 -19.81 3.71
C GLU A 115 -11.78 -18.38 3.46
N ALA A 116 -11.33 -17.41 4.26
CA ALA A 116 -11.68 -16.01 4.05
C ALA A 116 -11.10 -15.50 2.72
N THR A 117 -9.84 -15.84 2.40
CA THR A 117 -9.23 -15.52 1.10
C THR A 117 -9.99 -16.13 -0.07
N ALA A 118 -10.41 -17.40 0.03
CA ALA A 118 -11.20 -18.07 -1.00
C ALA A 118 -12.55 -17.37 -1.23
N SER A 119 -13.18 -16.90 -0.15
CA SER A 119 -14.42 -16.12 -0.23
C SER A 119 -14.23 -14.79 -0.96
N LEU A 120 -13.11 -14.09 -0.72
CA LEU A 120 -12.77 -12.85 -1.43
C LEU A 120 -12.49 -13.12 -2.91
N LEU A 121 -11.76 -14.18 -3.24
CA LEU A 121 -11.50 -14.58 -4.63
C LEU A 121 -12.78 -14.98 -5.38
N ALA A 122 -13.71 -15.68 -4.72
CA ALA A 122 -14.99 -16.01 -5.31
C ALA A 122 -15.81 -14.74 -5.63
N ARG A 123 -15.84 -13.76 -4.73
CA ARG A 123 -16.50 -12.45 -4.98
C ARG A 123 -15.83 -11.70 -6.12
N LEU A 124 -14.50 -11.70 -6.18
CA LEU A 124 -13.76 -11.07 -7.27
C LEU A 124 -14.15 -11.66 -8.63
N HIS A 125 -14.17 -12.99 -8.76
CA HIS A 125 -14.56 -13.66 -10.01
C HIS A 125 -16.01 -13.43 -10.42
N GLN A 126 -16.90 -13.12 -9.48
CA GLN A 126 -18.30 -12.80 -9.75
C GLN A 126 -18.52 -11.32 -10.07
N THR A 127 -17.50 -10.48 -9.92
CA THR A 127 -17.59 -9.05 -10.18
C THR A 127 -17.56 -8.81 -11.69
N ALA A 128 -18.54 -8.06 -12.19
CA ALA A 128 -18.54 -7.65 -13.59
C ALA A 128 -17.31 -6.75 -13.88
N PRO A 129 -16.59 -6.97 -14.99
CA PRO A 129 -15.48 -6.12 -15.37
C PRO A 129 -15.90 -4.65 -15.45
N PHE A 130 -15.05 -3.75 -14.96
CA PHE A 130 -15.24 -2.32 -15.14
C PHE A 130 -14.75 -1.90 -16.53
N ASP A 131 -15.38 -0.86 -17.10
CA ASP A 131 -14.85 -0.22 -18.29
C ASP A 131 -13.43 0.32 -18.04
N GLY A 132 -12.54 0.17 -19.03
CA GLY A 132 -11.17 0.70 -18.96
C GLY A 132 -10.19 -0.13 -18.14
N LEU A 133 -10.49 -1.41 -17.85
CA LEU A 133 -9.46 -2.35 -17.39
C LEU A 133 -8.42 -2.58 -18.50
N PRO A 134 -7.13 -2.66 -18.18
CA PRO A 134 -6.10 -3.06 -19.15
C PRO A 134 -6.40 -4.47 -19.71
N PRO A 135 -6.00 -4.76 -20.97
CA PRO A 135 -6.25 -6.05 -21.62
C PRO A 135 -5.58 -7.23 -20.93
#